data_AF-A0A1R4EE43-F1
#
_entry.id   AF-A0A1R4EE43-F1
#
_cell.length_a   1.000
_cell.length_b   1.000
_cell.length_c   1.000
_cell.angle_alpha   90.00
_cell.angle_beta   90.00
_cell.angle_gamma   90.00
#
_symmetry.space_group_name_H-M   'P 1'
#
loop_
_entity.id
_entity.type
_entity.pdbx_description
1 polymer ?
#
loop_
_entity_poly.entity_id
_entity_poly.type
_entity_poly.pdbx_seq_one_letter_code
_entity_poly.pdbx_strand_id
1 'polypeptide(L)'
;MRKLILLISALFSAGTMSNAYAENKTPDCDSLNIMLMSMQEELDINANWRTAGSSPQKFKTVSVGDSSKSADPSFDINCPNLKASYDGKVLKMKADSYKGITDHLYKQLNRGVDLYNYRWYSDPKIKTDFKVDKYSFDLERLLLTDGYIKMPEGSSISNKQSFIPTTAVISYRVNGGALKPLLVNKSVTKYSSDFKTAKTIDIYHKNSDMSRRGFGVERIFIDKENGVLEIYKEHVFPPK
;
A
#
# COMPACT_ATOMS: atom_id res chain seq x y z
N MET A 1 40.51 -58.65 -22.24
CA MET A 1 39.38 -58.34 -23.16
C MET A 1 38.90 -56.92 -22.92
N ARG A 2 38.80 -56.15 -24.02
CA ARG A 2 38.08 -54.88 -24.32
C ARG A 2 37.51 -53.96 -23.20
N LYS A 3 37.97 -52.69 -23.28
CA LYS A 3 37.25 -51.38 -23.35
C LYS A 3 36.15 -51.04 -22.32
N LEU A 4 36.31 -49.91 -21.62
CA LEU A 4 35.36 -48.77 -21.51
C LEU A 4 36.02 -47.66 -20.64
N ILE A 5 36.38 -46.49 -21.18
CA ILE A 5 35.64 -45.20 -21.28
C ILE A 5 35.26 -44.57 -19.91
N LEU A 6 35.91 -43.42 -19.64
CA LEU A 6 35.51 -42.21 -18.90
C LEU A 6 34.21 -42.21 -18.08
N LEU A 7 34.27 -41.64 -16.86
CA LEU A 7 33.38 -40.53 -16.50
C LEU A 7 33.87 -39.78 -15.25
N ILE A 8 34.11 -38.49 -15.46
CA ILE A 8 34.37 -37.46 -14.46
C ILE A 8 33.08 -37.27 -13.65
N SER A 9 33.04 -37.76 -12.42
CA SER A 9 31.97 -37.40 -11.47
C SER A 9 32.42 -36.18 -10.67
N ALA A 10 32.20 -35.00 -11.26
CA ALA A 10 32.01 -33.79 -10.50
C ALA A 10 30.73 -33.94 -9.68
N LEU A 11 30.86 -34.15 -8.37
CA LEU A 11 29.80 -33.92 -7.40
C LEU A 11 30.30 -32.91 -6.38
N PHE A 12 30.43 -31.67 -6.83
CA PHE A 12 30.05 -30.55 -5.99
C PHE A 12 28.54 -30.68 -5.77
N SER A 13 28.15 -31.39 -4.71
CA SER A 13 26.84 -31.20 -4.11
C SER A 13 26.83 -29.81 -3.47
N ALA A 14 26.74 -28.78 -4.31
CA ALA A 14 26.09 -27.55 -3.93
C ALA A 14 24.66 -27.96 -3.58
N GLY A 15 24.39 -28.10 -2.29
CA GLY A 15 23.03 -28.18 -1.81
C GLY A 15 22.34 -26.90 -2.24
N THR A 16 21.62 -26.95 -3.36
CA THR A 16 20.56 -26.00 -3.61
C THR A 16 19.58 -26.19 -2.48
N MET A 17 19.69 -25.35 -1.46
CA MET A 17 18.59 -25.12 -0.53
C MET A 17 17.42 -24.68 -1.39
N SER A 18 16.49 -25.60 -1.62
CA SER A 18 15.20 -25.24 -2.18
C SER A 18 14.58 -24.29 -1.16
N ASN A 19 14.46 -23.02 -1.52
CA ASN A 19 13.58 -22.11 -0.81
C ASN A 19 12.20 -22.74 -0.90
N ALA A 20 11.71 -23.29 0.21
CA ALA A 20 10.33 -23.73 0.31
C ALA A 20 9.48 -22.45 0.23
N TYR A 21 9.02 -22.15 -0.98
CA TYR A 21 8.14 -21.04 -1.29
C TYR A 21 6.91 -21.08 -0.38
N ALA A 22 6.38 -19.90 -0.05
CA ALA A 22 5.09 -19.72 0.60
C ALA A 22 4.08 -20.72 0.01
N GLU A 23 3.37 -21.48 0.87
CA GLU A 23 2.41 -22.48 0.40
C GLU A 23 1.52 -21.86 -0.69
N ASN A 24 1.70 -22.28 -1.94
CA ASN A 24 0.91 -21.88 -3.10
C ASN A 24 -0.53 -22.39 -2.91
N LYS A 25 -1.29 -21.73 -2.04
CA LYS A 25 -2.72 -21.98 -1.87
C LYS A 25 -3.44 -21.06 -2.80
N THR A 26 -4.19 -21.65 -3.74
CA THR A 26 -5.13 -20.90 -4.58
C THR A 26 -5.99 -19.99 -3.70
N PRO A 27 -6.08 -18.69 -4.02
CA PRO A 27 -6.87 -17.76 -3.22
C PRO A 27 -8.35 -18.12 -3.28
N ASP A 28 -9.01 -18.07 -2.13
CA ASP A 28 -10.47 -18.06 -2.06
C ASP A 28 -10.97 -16.66 -2.43
N CYS A 29 -11.38 -16.49 -3.68
CA CYS A 29 -11.74 -15.20 -4.25
C CYS A 29 -12.94 -14.52 -3.57
N ASP A 30 -13.81 -15.29 -2.90
CA ASP A 30 -14.98 -14.75 -2.21
C ASP A 30 -14.60 -14.09 -0.88
N SER A 31 -13.54 -14.54 -0.23
CA SER A 31 -13.05 -13.99 1.04
C SER A 31 -11.78 -13.15 0.90
N LEU A 32 -11.25 -13.03 -0.31
CA LEU A 32 -10.08 -12.24 -0.64
C LEU A 32 -10.28 -10.75 -0.30
N ASN A 33 -9.36 -10.22 0.50
CA ASN A 33 -9.24 -8.79 0.74
C ASN A 33 -7.77 -8.34 0.70
N ILE A 34 -7.56 -7.11 0.27
CA ILE A 34 -6.26 -6.44 0.31
C ILE A 34 -6.23 -5.50 1.51
N MET A 35 -5.18 -5.64 2.31
CA MET A 35 -5.00 -4.93 3.57
C MET A 35 -3.79 -4.01 3.49
N LEU A 36 -4.02 -2.71 3.69
CA LEU A 36 -3.03 -1.63 3.72
C LEU A 36 -2.81 -1.22 5.19
N MET A 37 -1.88 -1.88 5.87
CA MET A 37 -1.66 -1.72 7.30
C MET A 37 -0.52 -0.76 7.61
N SER A 38 -0.85 0.34 8.25
CA SER A 38 0.17 1.28 8.71
C SER A 38 0.84 0.73 9.97
N MET A 39 2.12 0.35 9.86
CA MET A 39 2.94 -0.15 10.96
C MET A 39 3.66 1.02 11.64
N GLN A 40 4.75 0.75 12.36
CA GLN A 40 5.55 1.80 13.01
C GLN A 40 6.50 2.48 12.01
N GLU A 41 7.09 1.71 11.10
CA GLU A 41 8.17 2.17 10.20
C GLU A 41 7.81 2.05 8.72
N GLU A 42 6.71 1.37 8.37
CA GLU A 42 6.29 1.21 7.00
C GLU A 42 4.79 0.95 6.84
N LEU A 43 4.32 0.99 5.59
CA LEU A 43 3.00 0.52 5.21
C LEU A 43 3.10 -0.95 4.80
N ASP A 44 2.55 -1.86 5.58
CA ASP A 44 2.42 -3.26 5.20
C ASP A 44 1.29 -3.44 4.19
N ILE A 45 1.56 -4.15 3.11
CA ILE A 45 0.58 -4.57 2.11
C ILE A 45 0.44 -6.08 2.17
N ASN A 46 -0.77 -6.56 2.44
CA ASN A 46 -1.07 -7.97 2.56
C ASN A 46 -2.34 -8.35 1.81
N ALA A 47 -2.33 -9.51 1.17
CA ALA A 47 -3.54 -10.16 0.68
C ALA A 47 -3.96 -11.27 1.64
N ASN A 48 -5.24 -11.30 2.01
CA ASN A 48 -5.78 -12.25 2.97
C ASN A 48 -7.00 -12.97 2.41
N TRP A 49 -7.08 -14.28 2.61
CA TRP A 49 -8.26 -15.08 2.28
C TRP A 49 -8.44 -16.24 3.25
N ARG A 50 -9.63 -16.85 3.26
CA ARG A 50 -9.96 -18.00 4.09
C ARG A 50 -9.53 -19.30 3.41
N THR A 51 -9.06 -20.24 4.21
CA THR A 51 -8.82 -21.64 3.83
C THR A 51 -9.48 -22.58 4.83
N ALA A 52 -9.77 -23.80 4.41
CA ALA A 52 -10.24 -24.86 5.30
C ALA A 52 -9.25 -25.07 6.46
N GLY A 53 -9.77 -25.12 7.69
CA GLY A 53 -9.02 -25.42 8.89
C GLY A 53 -8.92 -26.92 9.16
N SER A 54 -8.23 -27.28 10.25
CA SER A 54 -8.01 -28.67 10.68
C SER A 54 -9.23 -29.31 11.36
N SER A 55 -10.35 -28.60 11.46
CA SER A 55 -11.61 -29.07 12.05
C SER A 55 -12.76 -28.69 11.12
N PRO A 56 -13.80 -29.53 10.97
CA PRO A 56 -15.05 -29.13 10.35
C PRO A 56 -15.53 -27.81 10.99
N GLN A 57 -15.97 -26.86 10.16
CA GLN A 57 -16.45 -25.52 10.54
C GLN A 57 -15.41 -24.50 11.07
N LYS A 58 -14.11 -24.81 11.07
CA LYS A 58 -13.08 -23.80 11.36
C LYS A 58 -12.41 -23.32 10.07
N PHE A 59 -12.41 -22.01 9.85
CA PHE A 59 -11.60 -21.38 8.80
C PHE A 59 -10.28 -20.89 9.40
N LYS A 60 -9.22 -20.94 8.59
CA LYS A 60 -7.95 -20.24 8.86
C LYS A 60 -7.80 -19.10 7.85
N THR A 61 -7.13 -18.03 8.23
CA THR A 61 -6.74 -16.97 7.30
C THR A 61 -5.34 -17.26 6.78
N VAL A 62 -5.20 -17.29 5.47
CA VAL A 62 -3.89 -17.20 4.80
C VAL A 62 -3.60 -15.72 4.59
N SER A 63 -2.35 -15.32 4.81
CA SER A 63 -1.85 -13.97 4.56
C SER A 63 -0.54 -14.07 3.78
N VAL A 64 -0.45 -13.34 2.67
CA VAL A 64 0.77 -13.17 1.87
C VAL A 64 1.02 -11.68 1.70
N GLY A 65 2.29 -11.27 1.58
CA GLY A 65 2.66 -9.85 1.64
C GLY A 65 3.75 -9.60 2.67
N ASP A 66 3.86 -8.34 3.10
CA ASP A 66 4.88 -7.88 4.05
C ASP A 66 4.80 -8.59 5.42
N SER A 67 3.62 -9.05 5.84
CA SER A 67 3.44 -9.76 7.12
C SER A 67 3.72 -11.26 7.04
N SER A 68 3.95 -11.79 5.84
CA SER A 68 4.28 -13.20 5.67
C SER A 68 5.69 -13.47 6.21
N LYS A 69 5.88 -14.58 6.94
CA LYS A 69 7.19 -14.96 7.50
C LYS A 69 8.22 -15.39 6.42
N SER A 70 7.84 -15.34 5.14
CA SER A 70 8.77 -15.59 4.03
C SER A 70 9.66 -14.38 3.79
N ALA A 71 10.88 -14.62 3.33
CA ALA A 71 11.81 -13.56 2.95
C ALA A 71 11.36 -12.77 1.69
N ASP A 72 10.33 -13.25 1.01
CA ASP A 72 9.76 -12.62 -0.18
C ASP A 72 8.35 -12.09 0.16
N PRO A 73 8.15 -10.76 0.13
CA PRO A 73 6.84 -10.14 0.39
C PRO A 73 5.93 -10.13 -0.85
N SER A 74 6.40 -10.61 -2.00
CA SER A 74 5.64 -10.51 -3.24
C SER A 74 4.45 -11.47 -3.30
N PHE A 75 3.43 -11.08 -4.05
CA PHE A 75 2.31 -11.95 -4.41
C PHE A 75 1.74 -11.60 -5.78
N ASP A 76 1.14 -12.58 -6.43
CA ASP A 76 0.34 -12.41 -7.65
C ASP A 76 -0.96 -13.21 -7.50
N ILE A 77 -2.10 -12.51 -7.60
CA ILE A 77 -3.43 -13.02 -7.35
C ILE A 77 -4.30 -12.74 -8.56
N ASN A 78 -4.95 -13.79 -9.05
CA ASN A 78 -5.86 -13.73 -10.19
C ASN A 78 -7.21 -14.35 -9.80
N CYS A 79 -8.20 -13.49 -9.57
CA CYS A 79 -9.59 -13.83 -9.34
C CYS A 79 -10.46 -13.31 -10.50
N PRO A 80 -11.66 -13.88 -10.73
CA PRO A 80 -12.52 -13.47 -11.85
C PRO A 80 -12.79 -11.96 -11.92
N ASN A 81 -12.96 -11.31 -10.77
CA ASN A 81 -13.32 -9.88 -10.66
C ASN A 81 -12.18 -8.99 -10.17
N LEU A 82 -11.00 -9.56 -9.89
CA LEU A 82 -9.86 -8.82 -9.34
C LEU A 82 -8.54 -9.50 -9.71
N LYS A 83 -7.60 -8.72 -10.23
CA LYS A 83 -6.18 -9.07 -10.27
C LYS A 83 -5.42 -8.16 -9.33
N ALA A 84 -4.53 -8.72 -8.53
CA ALA A 84 -3.68 -7.95 -7.63
C ALA A 84 -2.26 -8.52 -7.62
N SER A 85 -1.27 -7.66 -7.78
CA SER A 85 0.14 -8.04 -7.69
C SER A 85 0.88 -7.05 -6.80
N TYR A 86 1.88 -7.54 -6.09
CA TYR A 86 2.72 -6.75 -5.22
C TYR A 86 4.13 -7.30 -5.26
N ASP A 87 5.13 -6.43 -5.39
CA ASP A 87 6.55 -6.79 -5.53
C ASP A 87 7.41 -6.40 -4.32
N GLY A 88 6.79 -6.02 -3.20
CA GLY A 88 7.47 -5.44 -2.04
C GLY A 88 7.57 -3.90 -2.07
N LYS A 89 7.27 -3.26 -3.20
CA LYS A 89 7.35 -1.79 -3.36
C LYS A 89 6.10 -1.17 -3.96
N VAL A 90 5.48 -1.85 -4.91
CA VAL A 90 4.34 -1.37 -5.69
C VAL A 90 3.22 -2.38 -5.66
N LEU A 91 2.08 -1.99 -5.08
CA LEU A 91 0.84 -2.74 -5.22
C LEU A 91 0.15 -2.29 -6.50
N LYS A 92 -0.26 -3.24 -7.34
CA LYS A 92 -1.07 -3.00 -8.54
C LYS A 92 -2.33 -3.84 -8.47
N MET A 93 -3.48 -3.20 -8.62
CA MET A 93 -4.79 -3.82 -8.63
C MET A 93 -5.55 -3.46 -9.90
N LYS A 94 -6.29 -4.42 -10.43
CA LYS A 94 -7.16 -4.28 -11.60
C LYS A 94 -8.48 -4.98 -11.35
N ALA A 95 -9.59 -4.30 -11.61
CA ALA A 95 -10.93 -4.87 -11.64
C ALA A 95 -11.71 -4.27 -12.82
N ASP A 96 -12.95 -4.70 -13.02
CA ASP A 96 -13.84 -4.15 -14.06
C ASP A 96 -14.22 -2.68 -13.79
N SER A 97 -14.13 -2.24 -12.53
CA SER A 97 -14.37 -0.86 -12.13
C SER A 97 -13.54 -0.48 -10.91
N TYR A 98 -13.32 0.82 -10.71
CA TYR A 98 -12.65 1.32 -9.51
C TYR A 98 -13.42 0.97 -8.22
N LYS A 99 -14.75 0.95 -8.28
CA LYS A 99 -15.57 0.49 -7.16
C LYS A 99 -15.25 -0.97 -6.80
N GLY A 100 -15.09 -1.84 -7.81
CA GLY A 100 -14.67 -3.22 -7.62
C GLY A 100 -13.33 -3.34 -6.88
N ILE A 101 -12.36 -2.46 -7.18
CA ILE A 101 -11.12 -2.36 -6.40
C ILE A 101 -11.41 -2.00 -4.94
N THR A 102 -12.14 -0.92 -4.71
CA THR A 102 -12.38 -0.42 -3.33
C THR A 102 -13.21 -1.38 -2.48
N ASP A 103 -14.04 -2.23 -3.09
CA ASP A 103 -14.81 -3.26 -2.38
C ASP A 103 -13.94 -4.40 -1.84
N HIS A 104 -12.79 -4.67 -2.47
CA HIS A 104 -11.82 -5.66 -2.01
C HIS A 104 -10.78 -5.09 -1.02
N LEU A 105 -10.78 -3.78 -0.77
CA LEU A 105 -9.97 -3.19 0.30
C LEU A 105 -10.61 -3.49 1.67
N TYR A 106 -9.80 -3.87 2.66
CA TYR A 106 -10.30 -4.19 3.99
C TYR A 106 -10.90 -2.96 4.70
N LYS A 107 -12.23 -2.87 4.70
CA LYS A 107 -12.99 -1.64 5.04
C LYS A 107 -12.90 -1.18 6.50
N GLN A 108 -12.60 -2.07 7.45
CA GLN A 108 -12.56 -1.70 8.88
C GLN A 108 -11.34 -0.86 9.26
N LEU A 109 -10.23 -1.00 8.51
CA LEU A 109 -8.97 -0.29 8.80
C LEU A 109 -8.50 0.60 7.64
N ASN A 110 -8.96 0.34 6.40
CA ASN A 110 -8.29 0.85 5.19
C ASN A 110 -9.18 1.71 4.30
N ARG A 111 -9.94 2.66 4.87
CA ARG A 111 -10.62 3.65 4.01
C ARG A 111 -9.62 4.53 3.25
N GLY A 112 -8.37 4.57 3.68
CA GLY A 112 -7.32 5.30 2.97
C GLY A 112 -5.95 4.65 3.08
N VAL A 113 -5.03 5.21 2.32
CA VAL A 113 -3.60 4.89 2.34
C VAL A 113 -2.85 6.02 3.04
N ASP A 114 -1.93 5.66 3.95
CA ASP A 114 -1.18 6.65 4.70
C ASP A 114 -0.12 7.30 3.82
N LEU A 115 -0.26 8.61 3.65
CA LEU A 115 0.76 9.45 3.03
C LEU A 115 1.83 9.82 4.06
N TYR A 116 1.48 9.81 5.34
CA TYR A 116 2.43 9.94 6.44
C TYR A 116 1.86 9.28 7.69
N ASN A 117 2.70 8.56 8.42
CA ASN A 117 2.38 8.02 9.73
C ASN A 117 3.66 8.01 10.59
N TYR A 118 3.62 8.72 11.71
CA TYR A 118 4.65 8.68 12.73
C TYR A 118 4.03 8.38 14.08
N ARG A 119 4.55 7.36 14.76
CA ARG A 119 4.01 6.86 16.03
C ARG A 119 5.11 6.88 17.07
N TRP A 120 4.81 7.40 18.25
CA TRP A 120 5.77 7.42 19.34
C TRP A 120 5.07 7.42 20.70
N TYR A 121 5.83 7.12 21.75
CA TYR A 121 5.42 7.32 23.13
C TYR A 121 6.14 8.55 23.68
N SER A 122 5.51 9.29 24.59
CA SER A 122 6.18 10.42 25.26
C SER A 122 7.44 9.96 26.02
N ASP A 123 7.39 8.77 26.63
CA ASP A 123 8.57 8.04 27.09
C ASP A 123 8.61 6.64 26.44
N PRO A 124 9.58 6.36 25.55
CA PRO A 124 9.68 5.07 24.88
C PRO A 124 10.09 3.91 25.81
N LYS A 125 10.72 4.17 26.97
CA LYS A 125 11.17 3.11 27.89
C LYS A 125 10.01 2.49 28.66
N ILE A 126 9.09 3.32 29.12
CA ILE A 126 7.90 2.89 29.88
C ILE A 126 6.61 2.91 29.05
N LYS A 127 6.70 3.31 27.77
CA LYS A 127 5.60 3.34 26.79
C LYS A 127 4.37 4.12 27.29
N THR A 128 4.59 5.31 27.83
CA THR A 128 3.52 6.21 28.28
C THR A 128 3.09 7.19 27.19
N ASP A 129 1.81 7.58 27.21
CA ASP A 129 1.20 8.56 26.31
C ASP A 129 1.52 8.34 24.83
N PHE A 130 0.90 7.31 24.24
CA PHE A 130 1.01 7.02 22.82
C PHE A 130 0.46 8.16 21.97
N LYS A 131 1.25 8.58 20.98
CA LYS A 131 0.95 9.68 20.05
C LYS A 131 1.12 9.22 18.62
N VAL A 132 0.30 9.77 17.74
CA VAL A 132 0.29 9.45 16.31
C VAL A 132 0.09 10.73 15.53
N ASP A 133 0.99 10.96 14.58
CA ASP A 133 0.88 11.99 13.55
C ASP A 133 0.63 11.30 12.23
N LYS A 134 -0.58 11.45 11.68
CA LYS A 134 -1.00 10.70 10.51
C LYS A 134 -1.85 11.54 9.59
N TYR A 135 -1.58 11.47 8.30
CA TYR A 135 -2.53 11.87 7.28
C TYR A 135 -2.56 10.86 6.13
N SER A 136 -3.74 10.71 5.56
CA SER A 136 -4.04 9.66 4.60
C SER A 136 -4.81 10.22 3.42
N PHE A 137 -4.80 9.46 2.33
CA PHE A 137 -5.70 9.65 1.21
C PHE A 137 -6.77 8.56 1.22
N ASP A 138 -8.02 8.96 1.42
CA ASP A 138 -9.18 8.07 1.38
C ASP A 138 -9.46 7.64 -0.07
N LEU A 139 -9.29 6.36 -0.37
CA LEU A 139 -9.39 5.81 -1.72
C LEU A 139 -10.85 5.70 -2.18
N GLU A 140 -11.80 5.53 -1.26
CA GLU A 140 -13.22 5.42 -1.61
C GLU A 140 -13.85 6.78 -1.87
N ARG A 141 -13.55 7.76 -1.00
CA ARG A 141 -14.12 9.11 -1.06
C ARG A 141 -13.24 10.10 -1.83
N LEU A 142 -12.02 9.70 -2.20
CA LEU A 142 -11.02 10.50 -2.92
C LEU A 142 -10.71 11.83 -2.22
N LEU A 143 -10.37 11.77 -0.93
CA LEU A 143 -10.14 12.95 -0.10
C LEU A 143 -8.96 12.76 0.86
N LEU A 144 -8.31 13.87 1.22
CA LEU A 144 -7.34 13.90 2.32
C LEU A 144 -8.03 13.82 3.68
N THR A 145 -7.44 13.03 4.58
CA THR A 145 -7.86 12.91 5.97
C THR A 145 -6.71 13.08 6.94
N ASP A 146 -7.00 13.68 8.09
CA ASP A 146 -6.22 13.57 9.32
C ASP A 146 -6.87 12.48 10.18
N GLY A 147 -6.27 11.29 10.22
CA GLY A 147 -6.94 10.08 10.68
C GLY A 147 -8.24 9.84 9.90
N TYR A 148 -9.40 9.96 10.57
CA TYR A 148 -10.73 9.78 9.98
C TYR A 148 -11.43 11.10 9.61
N ILE A 149 -10.82 12.24 9.94
CA ILE A 149 -11.42 13.57 9.78
C ILE A 149 -11.03 14.11 8.40
N LYS A 150 -12.02 14.52 7.59
CA LYS A 150 -11.76 15.17 6.30
C LYS A 150 -11.01 16.49 6.54
N MET A 151 -9.92 16.70 5.82
CA MET A 151 -9.25 18.00 5.79
C MET A 151 -10.07 19.00 4.93
N PRO A 152 -10.38 20.20 5.44
CA PRO A 152 -11.17 21.19 4.70
C PRO A 152 -10.39 21.78 3.52
N GLU A 153 -10.99 21.74 2.33
CA GLU A 153 -10.43 22.32 1.11
C GLU A 153 -10.52 23.85 1.10
N GLY A 154 -9.53 24.51 0.49
CA GLY A 154 -9.47 25.97 0.38
C GLY A 154 -9.04 26.67 1.67
N SER A 155 -8.56 25.91 2.66
CA SER A 155 -8.21 26.41 3.98
C SER A 155 -6.78 26.03 4.35
N SER A 156 -6.16 26.87 5.18
CA SER A 156 -4.93 26.51 5.86
C SER A 156 -5.26 25.70 7.11
N ILE A 157 -4.54 24.61 7.32
CA ILE A 157 -4.70 23.76 8.49
C ILE A 157 -4.03 24.47 9.67
N SER A 158 -4.81 24.70 10.73
CA SER A 158 -4.32 25.47 11.87
C SER A 158 -3.14 24.77 12.56
N ASN A 159 -2.21 25.56 13.10
CA ASN A 159 -1.08 25.04 13.88
C ASN A 159 -1.49 24.32 15.16
N LYS A 160 -2.75 24.46 15.59
CA LYS A 160 -3.28 23.81 16.81
C LYS A 160 -3.89 22.44 16.52
N GLN A 161 -4.15 22.09 15.26
CA GLN A 161 -4.98 20.95 14.89
C GLN A 161 -4.33 19.93 13.95
N SER A 162 -3.15 20.17 13.39
CA SER A 162 -2.45 19.09 12.69
C SER A 162 -0.94 19.12 12.85
N PHE A 163 -0.40 17.92 12.97
CA PHE A 163 1.03 17.62 13.03
C PHE A 163 1.67 17.49 11.65
N ILE A 164 0.96 17.88 10.59
CA ILE A 164 1.47 17.85 9.22
C ILE A 164 2.65 18.82 9.14
N PRO A 165 3.85 18.38 8.77
CA PRO A 165 4.98 19.29 8.68
C PRO A 165 4.81 20.22 7.47
N THR A 166 5.34 21.45 7.56
CA THR A 166 5.27 22.43 6.45
C THR A 166 6.05 21.98 5.22
N THR A 167 6.95 21.01 5.39
CA THR A 167 7.74 20.33 4.36
C THR A 167 6.94 19.30 3.57
N ALA A 168 5.77 18.87 4.07
CA ALA A 168 4.89 17.96 3.34
C ALA A 168 4.32 18.65 2.10
N VAL A 169 4.46 18.00 0.96
CA VAL A 169 3.93 18.44 -0.32
C VAL A 169 3.18 17.28 -0.97
N ILE A 170 1.90 17.50 -1.24
CA ILE A 170 1.06 16.60 -2.03
C ILE A 170 0.65 17.34 -3.28
N SER A 171 0.84 16.73 -4.43
CA SER A 171 0.44 17.27 -5.74
C SER A 171 -0.29 16.20 -6.53
N TYR A 172 -1.08 16.63 -7.51
CA TYR A 172 -1.85 15.70 -8.32
C TYR A 172 -1.88 16.10 -9.78
N ARG A 173 -2.13 15.11 -10.64
CA ARG A 173 -2.53 15.28 -12.04
C ARG A 173 -3.88 14.61 -12.23
N VAL A 174 -4.72 15.22 -13.06
CA VAL A 174 -5.93 14.57 -13.57
C VAL A 174 -5.79 14.38 -15.06
N ASN A 175 -6.13 13.20 -15.56
CA ASN A 175 -6.11 12.88 -17.00
C ASN A 175 -4.75 13.16 -17.68
N GLY A 176 -3.63 12.95 -16.96
CA GLY A 176 -2.29 13.25 -17.45
C GLY A 176 -1.97 14.74 -17.65
N GLY A 177 -2.84 15.65 -17.18
CA GLY A 177 -2.66 17.10 -17.32
C GLY A 177 -1.58 17.69 -16.41
N ALA A 178 -1.67 19.02 -16.21
CA ALA A 178 -0.71 19.77 -15.41
C ALA A 178 -0.66 19.29 -13.95
N LEU A 179 0.54 19.34 -13.35
CA LEU A 179 0.74 19.07 -11.93
C LEU A 179 0.16 20.22 -11.11
N LYS A 180 -0.86 19.93 -10.30
CA LYS A 180 -1.54 20.87 -9.43
C LYS A 180 -1.20 20.59 -7.97
N PRO A 181 -1.05 21.62 -7.12
CA PRO A 181 -0.88 21.41 -5.68
C PRO A 181 -2.17 20.89 -5.06
N LEU A 182 -2.06 19.87 -4.21
CA LEU A 182 -3.14 19.38 -3.35
C LEU A 182 -2.97 19.93 -1.92
N LEU A 183 -1.76 19.75 -1.38
CA LEU A 183 -1.35 20.27 -0.07
C LEU A 183 0.05 20.84 -0.20
N VAL A 184 0.22 22.11 0.16
CA VAL A 184 1.52 22.78 0.23
C VAL A 184 1.52 23.73 1.42
N ASN A 185 2.56 23.69 2.24
CA ASN A 185 2.70 24.58 3.40
C ASN A 185 1.42 24.61 4.26
N LYS A 186 0.92 23.41 4.63
CA LYS A 186 -0.32 23.20 5.39
C LYS A 186 -1.60 23.76 4.75
N SER A 187 -1.57 24.16 3.49
CA SER A 187 -2.75 24.71 2.80
C SER A 187 -3.31 23.67 1.84
N VAL A 188 -4.58 23.32 2.03
CA VAL A 188 -5.28 22.35 1.18
C VAL A 188 -6.00 23.11 0.08
N THR A 189 -5.72 22.77 -1.18
CA THR A 189 -6.38 23.41 -2.33
C THR A 189 -7.78 22.84 -2.54
N LYS A 190 -8.58 23.46 -3.41
CA LYS A 190 -9.85 22.88 -3.85
C LYS A 190 -9.55 21.90 -4.98
N TYR A 191 -9.69 20.60 -4.72
CA TYR A 191 -9.34 19.53 -5.67
C TYR A 191 -10.49 18.55 -5.91
N SER A 192 -11.48 18.47 -5.01
CA SER A 192 -12.56 17.48 -5.11
C SER A 192 -13.35 17.60 -6.43
N SER A 193 -13.51 18.83 -6.95
CA SER A 193 -14.16 19.05 -8.25
C SER A 193 -13.39 18.41 -9.40
N ASP A 194 -12.06 18.49 -9.38
CA ASP A 194 -11.21 17.89 -10.40
C ASP A 194 -11.32 16.36 -10.36
N PHE A 195 -11.38 15.78 -9.17
CA PHE A 195 -11.44 14.32 -8.98
C PHE A 195 -12.80 13.74 -9.36
N LYS A 196 -13.90 14.49 -9.20
CA LYS A 196 -15.24 14.02 -9.54
C LYS A 196 -15.37 13.62 -11.01
N THR A 197 -14.79 14.41 -11.92
CA THR A 197 -14.90 14.22 -13.38
C THR A 197 -13.66 13.60 -14.01
N ALA A 198 -12.57 13.44 -13.27
CA ALA A 198 -11.36 12.78 -13.75
C ALA A 198 -11.65 11.36 -14.26
N LYS A 199 -10.94 10.92 -15.30
CA LYS A 199 -10.81 9.51 -15.70
C LYS A 199 -9.65 8.88 -14.94
N THR A 200 -8.51 9.57 -14.93
CA THR A 200 -7.34 9.16 -14.16
C THR A 200 -6.92 10.23 -13.16
N ILE A 201 -6.39 9.79 -12.02
CA ILE A 201 -5.86 10.63 -10.96
C ILE A 201 -4.49 10.07 -10.60
N ASP A 202 -3.47 10.92 -10.62
CA ASP A 202 -2.13 10.58 -10.16
C ASP A 202 -1.79 11.53 -9.01
N ILE A 203 -1.48 10.97 -7.84
CA ILE A 203 -1.19 11.72 -6.62
C ILE A 203 0.26 11.43 -6.25
N TYR A 204 1.04 12.48 -6.09
CA TYR A 204 2.43 12.43 -5.67
C TYR A 204 2.57 13.05 -4.31
N HIS A 205 3.35 12.42 -3.46
CA HIS A 205 3.62 12.86 -2.12
C HIS A 205 5.14 12.90 -1.88
N LYS A 206 5.60 13.97 -1.27
CA LYS A 206 6.95 14.05 -0.71
C LYS A 206 6.91 14.74 0.64
N ASN A 207 7.72 14.25 1.55
CA ASN A 207 7.97 14.89 2.82
C ASN A 207 9.40 14.54 3.25
N SER A 208 10.25 15.56 3.43
CA SER A 208 11.64 15.38 3.82
C SER A 208 11.79 14.67 5.17
N ASP A 209 10.79 14.80 6.03
CA ASP A 209 10.83 14.27 7.38
C ASP A 209 10.56 12.75 7.43
N MET A 210 9.99 12.14 6.37
CA MET A 210 9.80 10.68 6.30
C MET A 210 11.11 9.92 6.48
N SER A 211 12.22 10.45 5.95
CA SER A 211 13.54 9.82 6.11
C SER A 211 14.04 9.77 7.57
N ARG A 212 13.43 10.52 8.48
CA ARG A 212 13.85 10.66 9.88
C ARG A 212 12.77 10.24 10.87
N ARG A 213 11.50 10.43 10.53
CA ARG A 213 10.34 10.27 11.41
C ARG A 213 9.13 9.87 10.56
N GLY A 214 8.75 8.61 10.68
CA GLY A 214 7.55 8.07 10.03
C GLY A 214 7.78 7.58 8.61
N PHE A 215 6.70 7.16 7.96
CA PHE A 215 6.71 6.66 6.59
C PHE A 215 5.43 7.07 5.87
N GLY A 216 5.40 6.86 4.56
CA GLY A 216 4.16 6.95 3.80
C GLY A 216 4.41 6.62 2.34
N VAL A 217 3.33 6.50 1.58
CA VAL A 217 3.43 6.24 0.15
C VAL A 217 3.83 7.50 -0.61
N GLU A 218 4.60 7.32 -1.68
CA GLU A 218 5.14 8.43 -2.48
C GLU A 218 4.29 8.69 -3.74
N ARG A 219 3.57 7.68 -4.24
CA ARG A 219 2.62 7.86 -5.34
C ARG A 219 1.41 6.94 -5.25
N ILE A 220 0.26 7.47 -5.66
CA ILE A 220 -0.99 6.72 -5.85
C ILE A 220 -1.49 7.04 -7.25
N PHE A 221 -1.67 6.02 -8.08
CA PHE A 221 -2.28 6.16 -9.39
C PHE A 221 -3.63 5.45 -9.42
N ILE A 222 -4.65 6.14 -9.93
CA ILE A 222 -6.02 5.65 -10.05
C ILE A 222 -6.46 5.86 -11.50
N ASP A 223 -6.89 4.79 -12.15
CA ASP A 223 -7.65 4.85 -13.39
C ASP A 223 -9.08 4.39 -13.11
N LYS A 224 -10.01 5.35 -13.06
CA LYS A 224 -11.42 5.05 -12.78
C LYS A 224 -12.12 4.43 -13.97
N GLU A 225 -11.72 4.79 -15.19
CA GLU A 225 -12.31 4.30 -16.44
C GLU A 225 -11.96 2.82 -16.65
N ASN A 226 -10.71 2.46 -16.33
CA ASN A 226 -10.22 1.09 -16.49
C ASN A 226 -10.19 0.30 -15.17
N GLY A 227 -10.63 0.85 -14.04
CA GLY A 227 -10.60 0.14 -12.76
C GLY A 227 -9.19 -0.31 -12.37
N VAL A 228 -8.23 0.61 -12.33
CA VAL A 228 -6.83 0.36 -11.91
C VAL A 228 -6.51 1.18 -10.67
N LEU A 229 -5.78 0.59 -9.74
CA LEU A 229 -5.15 1.26 -8.61
C LEU A 229 -3.71 0.79 -8.52
N GLU A 230 -2.78 1.73 -8.40
CA GLU A 230 -1.39 1.45 -8.09
C GLU A 230 -0.95 2.29 -6.90
N ILE A 231 -0.27 1.67 -5.94
CA ILE A 231 0.25 2.32 -4.74
C ILE A 231 1.75 2.06 -4.69
N TYR A 232 2.54 3.13 -4.69
CA TYR A 232 3.99 3.10 -4.71
C TYR A 232 4.53 3.54 -3.36
N LYS A 233 5.24 2.64 -2.67
CA LYS A 233 6.02 2.99 -1.47
C LYS A 233 7.20 3.91 -1.83
N GLU A 234 7.78 3.72 -3.01
CA GLU A 234 8.89 4.51 -3.55
C GLU A 234 8.55 5.03 -4.95
N HIS A 235 8.64 6.33 -5.17
CA HIS A 235 8.48 6.99 -6.45
C HIS A 235 9.07 8.40 -6.44
N VAL A 236 9.84 8.74 -7.48
CA VAL A 236 10.41 10.08 -7.63
C VAL A 236 9.31 11.12 -7.78
N PHE A 237 9.34 12.15 -6.93
CA PHE A 237 8.40 13.26 -7.03
C PHE A 237 8.68 14.06 -8.32
N PRO A 238 7.65 14.37 -9.14
CA PRO A 238 7.85 15.03 -10.42
C PRO A 238 8.47 16.43 -10.26
N PRO A 239 9.34 16.86 -11.19
CA PRO A 239 9.80 18.25 -11.23
C PRO A 239 8.61 19.20 -11.49
N LYS A 240 8.77 20.45 -11.07
CA LYS A 240 7.78 21.51 -11.29
C LYS A 240 7.52 21.75 -12.77
#